data_AF-A0A242MSE9-F1
#
_entry.id   AF-A0A242MSE9-F1
#
_cell.length_a   1.000
_cell.length_b   1.000
_cell.length_c   1.000
_cell.angle_alpha   90.00
_cell.angle_beta   90.00
_cell.angle_gamma   90.00
#
_symmetry.space_group_name_H-M   'P 1'
#
loop_
_entity.id
_entity.type
_entity.pdbx_description
1 polymer ?
#
loop_
_entity_poly.entity_id
_entity_poly.type
_entity_poly.pdbx_seq_one_letter_code
_entity_poly.pdbx_strand_id
1 'polypeptide(L)'
;MSIPISRDTTMKVAIAYIDEPPFGWTKTDGIAIGADIDLAEEVLRAIGVTRIEHRLTTFSELLSGVEAGRWDMNVPLFVTPERSKLVAFSMPVWAIGDGFLVRAGNPKALDSYTSLAERRDAYLGIIAGQVQHDSARASGLGESIGRKRRPDSHLRTPSRRY
;
A
#
# COMPACT_ATOMS: atom_id res chain seq x y z
N MET A 1 -37.62 -6.27 -38.43
CA MET A 1 -37.19 -5.00 -37.81
C MET A 1 -36.11 -5.35 -36.81
N SER A 2 -34.84 -5.15 -37.18
CA SER A 2 -33.68 -5.60 -36.42
C SER A 2 -33.25 -4.47 -35.48
N ILE A 3 -33.31 -4.70 -34.18
CA ILE A 3 -32.80 -3.77 -33.17
C ILE A 3 -31.26 -3.86 -33.22
N PRO A 4 -30.52 -2.76 -33.47
CA PRO A 4 -29.07 -2.80 -33.41
C PRO A 4 -28.64 -2.97 -31.95
N ILE A 5 -27.94 -4.07 -31.66
CA ILE A 5 -27.25 -4.26 -30.38
C ILE A 5 -26.08 -3.29 -30.39
N SER A 6 -26.16 -2.23 -29.59
CA SER A 6 -25.04 -1.32 -29.35
C SER A 6 -23.86 -2.11 -28.78
N ARG A 7 -22.78 -2.26 -29.56
CA ARG A 7 -21.46 -2.66 -29.07
C ARG A 7 -20.82 -1.46 -28.38
N ASP A 8 -21.30 -1.14 -27.19
CA ASP A 8 -20.54 -0.31 -26.26
C ASP A 8 -20.17 -1.19 -25.07
N THR A 9 -19.13 -2.01 -25.25
CA THR A 9 -18.59 -2.90 -24.22
C THR A 9 -17.12 -2.57 -23.96
N THR A 10 -16.80 -1.29 -23.77
CA THR A 10 -15.54 -0.90 -23.14
C THR A 10 -15.55 -1.33 -21.67
N MET A 11 -15.02 -2.51 -21.37
CA MET A 11 -14.78 -2.94 -19.99
C MET A 11 -13.65 -2.08 -19.40
N LYS A 12 -14.04 -1.14 -18.53
CA LYS A 12 -13.15 -0.22 -17.83
C LYS A 12 -13.01 -0.65 -16.37
N VAL A 13 -11.78 -0.63 -15.85
CA VAL A 13 -11.45 -0.91 -14.45
C VAL A 13 -10.57 0.20 -13.89
N ALA A 14 -10.87 0.65 -12.67
CA ALA A 14 -10.03 1.54 -11.88
C ALA A 14 -9.30 0.77 -10.78
N ILE A 15 -7.97 0.91 -10.75
CA ILE A 15 -7.08 0.32 -9.75
C ILE A 15 -6.59 1.44 -8.83
N ALA A 16 -6.87 1.34 -7.54
CA ALA A 16 -6.24 2.19 -6.54
C ALA A 16 -4.91 1.60 -6.04
N TYR A 17 -3.93 2.47 -5.82
CA TYR A 17 -2.61 2.09 -5.32
C TYR A 17 -2.03 3.14 -4.39
N ILE A 18 -0.99 2.76 -3.64
CA ILE A 18 -0.23 3.64 -2.76
C ILE A 18 1.22 3.77 -3.25
N ASP A 19 1.90 4.83 -2.80
CA ASP A 19 3.32 5.04 -3.07
C ASP A 19 4.18 4.16 -2.15
N GLU A 20 4.51 2.97 -2.63
CA GLU A 20 5.27 1.93 -1.95
C GLU A 20 6.15 1.15 -2.95
N PRO A 21 7.29 1.71 -3.40
CA PRO A 21 8.24 0.97 -4.21
C PRO A 21 8.80 -0.27 -3.47
N PRO A 22 8.97 -1.43 -4.14
CA PRO A 22 8.80 -1.66 -5.58
C PRO A 22 7.41 -2.20 -5.98
N PHE A 23 6.40 -2.13 -5.10
CA PHE A 23 5.08 -2.71 -5.34
C PHE A 23 4.18 -1.80 -6.18
N GLY A 24 4.19 -0.50 -5.90
CA GLY A 24 3.45 0.50 -6.69
C GLY A 24 3.96 1.91 -6.41
N TRP A 25 4.16 2.73 -7.44
CA TRP A 25 4.48 4.15 -7.31
C TRP A 25 4.23 4.91 -8.61
N THR A 26 4.23 6.24 -8.53
CA THR A 26 4.13 7.11 -9.71
C THR A 26 5.53 7.57 -10.14
N LYS A 27 5.90 7.31 -11.39
CA LYS A 27 7.10 7.90 -12.00
C LYS A 27 6.98 9.42 -12.13
N THR A 28 8.10 10.07 -12.41
CA THR A 28 8.17 11.52 -12.67
C THR A 28 7.33 11.99 -13.86
N ASP A 29 7.04 11.09 -14.81
CA ASP A 29 6.18 11.34 -15.98
C ASP A 29 4.68 11.11 -15.69
N GLY A 30 4.31 10.77 -14.44
CA GLY A 30 2.94 10.53 -14.02
C GLY A 30 2.44 9.10 -14.23
N ILE A 31 3.29 8.20 -14.74
CA ILE A 31 2.90 6.80 -14.99
C ILE A 31 2.98 5.99 -13.70
N ALA A 32 1.89 5.31 -13.35
CA ALA A 32 1.86 4.34 -12.27
C ALA A 32 2.60 3.07 -12.70
N ILE A 33 3.56 2.59 -11.90
CA ILE A 33 4.29 1.35 -12.15
C ILE A 33 4.53 0.57 -10.85
N GLY A 34 4.92 -0.69 -10.97
CA GLY A 34 5.38 -1.52 -9.86
C GLY A 34 4.84 -2.93 -9.96
N ALA A 35 5.38 -3.84 -9.16
CA ALA A 35 5.09 -5.26 -9.28
C ALA A 35 3.58 -5.58 -9.17
N ASP A 36 2.85 -4.89 -8.29
CA ASP A 36 1.42 -5.11 -8.11
C ASP A 36 0.59 -4.53 -9.27
N ILE A 37 1.01 -3.36 -9.76
CA ILE A 37 0.35 -2.68 -10.87
C ILE A 37 0.53 -3.50 -12.15
N ASP A 38 1.76 -3.89 -12.45
CA ASP A 38 2.11 -4.66 -13.64
C ASP A 38 1.36 -6.00 -13.66
N LEU A 39 1.30 -6.70 -12.52
CA LEU A 39 0.57 -7.96 -12.41
C LEU A 39 -0.95 -7.76 -12.57
N ALA A 40 -1.53 -6.76 -11.89
CA ALA A 40 -2.96 -6.48 -11.99
C ALA A 40 -3.35 -6.11 -13.42
N GLU A 41 -2.56 -5.29 -14.10
CA GLU A 41 -2.77 -4.95 -15.50
C GLU A 41 -2.76 -6.19 -16.41
N GLU A 42 -1.77 -7.06 -16.26
CA GLU A 42 -1.64 -8.26 -17.09
C GLU A 42 -2.86 -9.19 -16.94
N VAL A 43 -3.30 -9.40 -15.69
CA VAL A 43 -4.49 -10.22 -15.39
C VAL A 43 -5.77 -9.58 -15.96
N LEU A 44 -5.96 -8.27 -15.76
CA LEU A 44 -7.14 -7.56 -16.25
C LEU A 44 -7.21 -7.58 -17.79
N ARG A 45 -6.08 -7.39 -18.46
CA ARG A 45 -6.00 -7.49 -19.93
C ARG A 45 -6.31 -8.90 -20.40
N ALA A 46 -5.81 -9.93 -19.73
CA ALA A 46 -6.08 -11.33 -20.06
C ALA A 46 -7.57 -11.69 -19.97
N ILE A 47 -8.35 -11.02 -19.11
CA ILE A 47 -9.81 -11.21 -18.98
C ILE A 47 -10.63 -10.22 -19.83
N GLY A 48 -10.00 -9.44 -20.71
CA GLY A 48 -10.67 -8.59 -21.68
C GLY A 48 -10.99 -7.16 -21.23
N VAL A 49 -10.38 -6.68 -20.14
CA VAL A 49 -10.44 -5.26 -19.77
C VAL A 49 -9.66 -4.44 -20.81
N THR A 50 -10.33 -3.43 -21.36
CA THR A 50 -9.79 -2.62 -22.47
C THR A 50 -9.28 -1.27 -22.02
N ARG A 51 -9.68 -0.80 -20.84
CA ARG A 51 -9.25 0.46 -20.26
C ARG A 51 -8.98 0.31 -18.76
N ILE A 52 -7.76 0.63 -18.35
CA ILE A 52 -7.33 0.61 -16.96
C ILE A 52 -6.99 2.03 -16.53
N GLU A 53 -7.53 2.47 -15.39
CA GLU A 53 -7.22 3.76 -14.78
C GLU A 53 -6.55 3.57 -13.41
N HIS A 54 -5.48 4.30 -13.15
CA HIS A 54 -4.77 4.23 -11.88
C HIS A 54 -5.15 5.40 -10.97
N ARG A 55 -5.35 5.12 -9.67
CA ARG A 55 -5.71 6.10 -8.64
C ARG A 55 -4.72 6.01 -7.48
N LEU A 56 -3.78 6.96 -7.41
CA LEU A 56 -2.92 7.09 -6.24
C LEU A 56 -3.74 7.55 -5.03
N THR A 57 -3.62 6.88 -3.90
CA THR A 57 -4.37 7.18 -2.67
C THR A 57 -3.53 6.85 -1.43
N THR A 58 -4.14 6.85 -0.24
CA THR A 58 -3.51 6.45 1.02
C THR A 58 -4.00 5.08 1.47
N PHE A 59 -3.20 4.40 2.30
CA PHE A 59 -3.57 3.07 2.80
C PHE A 59 -4.94 3.05 3.50
N SER A 60 -5.23 4.08 4.29
CA SER A 60 -6.52 4.22 5.00
C SER A 60 -7.73 4.35 4.07
N GLU A 61 -7.52 4.79 2.83
CA GLU A 61 -8.61 5.00 1.88
C GLU A 61 -8.89 3.76 1.03
N LEU A 62 -7.91 2.87 0.83
CA LEU A 62 -7.96 1.73 -0.10
C LEU A 62 -9.27 0.94 -0.01
N LEU A 63 -9.58 0.44 1.19
CA LEU A 63 -10.73 -0.43 1.40
C LEU A 63 -12.06 0.32 1.30
N SER A 64 -12.15 1.47 1.98
CA SER A 64 -13.37 2.30 1.97
C SER A 64 -13.70 2.85 0.59
N GLY A 65 -12.71 2.99 -0.31
CA GLY A 65 -12.97 3.43 -1.67
C GLY A 65 -13.44 2.32 -2.61
N VAL A 66 -13.12 1.05 -2.32
CA VAL A 66 -13.78 -0.08 -2.98
C VAL A 66 -15.26 -0.10 -2.56
N GLU A 67 -15.53 -0.04 -1.25
CA GLU A 67 -16.91 -0.06 -0.72
C GLU A 67 -17.76 1.11 -1.25
N ALA A 68 -17.15 2.29 -1.39
CA ALA A 68 -17.82 3.48 -1.92
C ALA A 68 -17.87 3.53 -3.47
N GLY A 69 -17.33 2.54 -4.18
CA GLY A 69 -17.30 2.49 -5.64
C GLY A 69 -16.44 3.59 -6.29
N ARG A 70 -15.44 4.13 -5.59
CA ARG A 70 -14.48 5.11 -6.15
C ARG A 70 -13.48 4.46 -7.09
N TRP A 71 -13.25 3.16 -6.92
CA TRP A 71 -12.45 2.28 -7.78
C TRP A 71 -12.97 0.85 -7.66
N ASP A 72 -12.63 0.02 -8.65
CA ASP A 72 -13.14 -1.35 -8.74
C ASP A 72 -12.25 -2.34 -7.97
N MET A 73 -10.96 -2.05 -7.85
CA MET A 73 -10.01 -2.85 -7.07
C MET A 73 -8.87 -1.99 -6.52
N ASN A 74 -8.09 -2.54 -5.60
CA ASN A 74 -6.90 -1.88 -5.07
C ASN A 74 -5.73 -2.85 -4.88
N VAL A 75 -4.51 -2.30 -4.86
CA VAL A 75 -3.27 -2.99 -4.51
C VAL A 75 -2.36 -2.06 -3.69
N PRO A 76 -1.62 -2.53 -2.66
CA PRO A 76 -1.67 -3.84 -2.01
C PRO A 76 -2.71 -3.88 -0.87
N LEU A 77 -3.02 -5.08 -0.38
CA LEU A 77 -3.71 -5.26 0.90
C LEU A 77 -3.43 -6.63 1.52
N PHE A 78 -2.97 -6.68 2.78
CA PHE A 78 -2.91 -7.93 3.54
C PHE A 78 -4.32 -8.49 3.77
N VAL A 79 -4.49 -9.78 3.51
CA VAL A 79 -5.72 -10.52 3.77
C VAL A 79 -5.90 -10.69 5.28
N THR A 80 -7.04 -10.26 5.81
CA THR A 80 -7.46 -10.54 7.20
C THR A 80 -8.93 -10.92 7.24
N PRO A 81 -9.39 -11.70 8.24
CA PRO A 81 -10.81 -12.05 8.38
C PRO A 81 -11.75 -10.83 8.41
N GLU A 82 -11.31 -9.72 8.99
CA GLU A 82 -12.08 -8.48 9.07
C GLU A 82 -12.23 -7.85 7.69
N ARG A 83 -11.15 -7.77 6.91
CA ARG A 83 -11.16 -7.19 5.56
C ARG A 83 -11.93 -8.07 4.58
N SER A 84 -11.86 -9.40 4.73
CA SER A 84 -12.59 -10.35 3.89
C SER A 84 -14.12 -10.28 4.05
N LYS A 85 -14.62 -9.59 5.09
CA LYS A 85 -16.04 -9.30 5.23
C LYS A 85 -16.49 -8.11 4.38
N LEU A 86 -15.56 -7.25 3.96
CA LEU A 86 -15.83 -5.98 3.28
C LEU A 86 -15.58 -6.09 1.77
N VAL A 87 -14.58 -6.87 1.36
CA VAL A 87 -14.22 -7.06 -0.05
C VAL A 87 -13.90 -8.51 -0.37
N ALA A 88 -14.03 -8.85 -1.65
CA ALA A 88 -13.51 -10.10 -2.19
C ALA A 88 -12.00 -9.95 -2.48
N PHE A 89 -11.20 -10.89 -1.99
CA PHE A 89 -9.79 -10.99 -2.32
C PHE A 89 -9.56 -11.93 -3.52
N SER A 90 -8.53 -11.64 -4.30
CA SER A 90 -7.95 -12.61 -5.23
C SER A 90 -7.25 -13.74 -4.45
N MET A 91 -6.68 -14.70 -5.18
CA MET A 91 -5.66 -15.57 -4.60
C MET A 91 -4.45 -14.74 -4.15
N PRO A 92 -3.83 -15.05 -3.00
CA PRO A 92 -2.65 -14.33 -2.53
C PRO A 92 -1.53 -14.31 -3.59
N VAL A 93 -1.06 -13.11 -3.90
CA VAL A 93 0.05 -12.91 -4.85
C VAL A 93 1.40 -12.96 -4.12
N TRP A 94 1.46 -12.35 -2.93
CA TRP A 94 2.68 -12.26 -2.14
C TRP A 94 2.49 -12.84 -0.74
N ALA A 95 3.56 -13.43 -0.21
CA ALA A 95 3.68 -13.80 1.19
C ALA A 95 4.89 -13.07 1.78
N ILE A 96 4.62 -12.00 2.55
CA ILE A 96 5.64 -11.10 3.07
C ILE A 96 5.57 -11.13 4.60
N GLY A 97 6.73 -11.31 5.23
CA GLY A 97 6.88 -11.20 6.67
C GLY A 97 6.94 -9.75 7.12
N ASP A 98 6.42 -9.48 8.32
CA ASP A 98 6.58 -8.18 8.96
C ASP A 98 7.99 -8.01 9.54
N GLY A 99 8.43 -6.76 9.72
CA GLY A 99 9.73 -6.47 10.28
C GLY A 99 9.97 -4.99 10.56
N PHE A 100 11.02 -4.72 11.35
CA PHE A 100 11.42 -3.37 11.70
C PHE A 100 12.56 -2.85 10.83
N LEU A 101 12.40 -1.62 10.34
CA LEU A 101 13.53 -0.83 9.88
C LEU A 101 14.18 -0.15 11.09
N VAL A 102 15.37 -0.63 11.45
CA VAL A 102 16.16 -0.09 12.57
C VAL A 102 17.43 0.58 12.10
N ARG A 103 18.07 1.35 12.99
CA ARG A 103 19.42 1.88 12.72
C ARG A 103 20.41 0.72 12.57
N ALA A 104 21.42 0.92 11.72
CA ALA A 104 22.52 -0.03 11.54
C ALA A 104 23.12 -0.45 12.89
N GLY A 105 23.38 -1.75 13.05
CA GLY A 105 23.85 -2.36 14.30
C GLY A 105 22.77 -2.57 15.36
N ASN A 106 21.53 -2.15 15.13
CA ASN A 106 20.40 -2.27 16.06
C ASN A 106 20.77 -1.90 17.52
N PRO A 107 21.21 -0.66 17.79
CA PRO A 107 21.76 -0.27 19.10
C PRO A 107 20.76 -0.37 20.27
N LYS A 108 19.47 -0.56 19.98
CA LYS A 108 18.41 -0.72 20.96
C LYS A 108 17.94 -2.17 21.12
N ALA A 109 18.54 -3.11 20.38
CA ALA A 109 18.18 -4.52 20.33
C ALA A 109 16.67 -4.72 20.08
N LEU A 110 16.11 -3.96 19.14
CA LEU A 110 14.71 -4.07 18.76
C LEU A 110 14.54 -5.19 17.73
N ASP A 111 13.98 -6.31 18.13
CA ASP A 111 13.75 -7.49 17.27
C ASP A 111 12.28 -7.94 17.24
N SER A 112 11.44 -7.34 18.08
CA SER A 112 10.05 -7.73 18.28
C SER A 112 9.24 -6.57 18.85
N TYR A 113 7.92 -6.60 18.64
CA TYR A 113 7.03 -5.63 19.28
C TYR A 113 7.15 -5.65 20.81
N THR A 114 7.35 -6.82 21.42
CA THR A 114 7.60 -6.95 22.86
C THR A 114 8.86 -6.22 23.30
N SER A 115 10.00 -6.42 22.62
CA SER A 115 11.26 -5.71 22.92
C SER A 115 11.10 -4.18 22.84
N LEU A 116 10.20 -3.71 21.98
CA LEU A 116 9.88 -2.30 21.85
C LEU A 116 8.98 -1.79 23.00
N ALA A 117 8.00 -2.60 23.41
CA ALA A 117 7.08 -2.29 24.51
C ALA A 117 7.79 -2.09 25.85
N GLU A 118 8.87 -2.85 26.07
CA GLU A 118 9.67 -2.82 27.30
C GLU A 118 10.55 -1.55 27.41
N ARG A 119 10.68 -0.78 26.32
CA ARG A 119 11.54 0.41 26.26
C ARG A 119 10.76 1.71 26.39
N ARG A 120 11.29 2.62 27.21
CA ARG A 120 10.76 3.99 27.37
C ARG A 120 11.39 5.01 26.42
N ASP A 121 12.52 4.66 25.80
CA ASP A 121 13.32 5.54 24.96
C ASP A 121 13.14 5.25 23.46
N ALA A 122 12.21 4.37 23.08
CA ALA A 122 11.99 3.94 21.71
C ALA A 122 10.56 4.25 21.25
N TYR A 123 10.40 4.53 19.96
CA TYR A 123 9.12 4.92 19.36
C TYR A 123 8.92 4.15 18.06
N LEU A 124 7.70 3.69 17.83
CA LEU A 124 7.29 3.06 16.58
C LEU A 124 6.66 4.10 15.65
N GLY A 125 7.21 4.26 14.45
CA GLY A 125 6.51 4.91 13.36
C GLY A 125 5.71 3.86 12.58
N ILE A 126 4.41 4.06 12.42
CA ILE A 126 3.53 3.09 11.76
C ILE A 126 2.49 3.78 10.88
N ILE A 127 2.13 3.14 9.77
CA ILE A 127 1.04 3.59 8.91
C ILE A 127 -0.27 3.11 9.55
N ALA A 128 -1.17 4.04 9.84
CA ALA A 128 -2.45 3.72 10.46
C ALA A 128 -3.28 2.77 9.59
N GLY A 129 -3.94 1.80 10.24
CA GLY A 129 -4.82 0.82 9.60
C GLY A 129 -4.12 -0.42 9.04
N GLN A 130 -2.78 -0.45 8.98
CA GLN A 130 -2.00 -1.62 8.60
C GLN A 130 -2.08 -2.73 9.67
N VAL A 131 -1.83 -3.98 9.28
CA VAL A 131 -1.89 -5.14 10.19
C VAL A 131 -0.86 -5.03 11.33
N GLN A 132 0.27 -4.38 11.05
CA GLN A 132 1.31 -4.06 12.02
C GLN A 132 0.79 -3.21 13.19
N HIS A 133 -0.23 -2.39 12.95
CA HIS A 133 -0.77 -1.50 13.99
C HIS A 133 -1.49 -2.31 15.06
N ASP A 134 -2.25 -3.31 14.62
CA ASP A 134 -2.93 -4.24 15.51
C ASP A 134 -1.92 -5.15 16.22
N SER A 135 -0.87 -5.63 15.52
CA SER A 135 0.22 -6.41 16.13
C SER A 135 0.98 -5.63 17.21
N ALA A 136 1.27 -4.35 16.97
CA ALA A 136 1.90 -3.48 17.96
C ALA A 136 1.02 -3.29 19.21
N ARG A 137 -0.27 -2.98 19.00
CA ARG A 137 -1.25 -2.83 20.09
C ARG A 137 -1.41 -4.12 20.90
N ALA A 138 -1.51 -5.27 20.22
CA ALA A 138 -1.61 -6.58 20.87
C ALA A 138 -0.38 -6.92 21.72
N SER A 139 0.77 -6.36 21.39
CA SER A 139 2.03 -6.53 22.13
C SER A 139 2.19 -5.52 23.29
N GLY A 140 1.16 -4.72 23.58
CA GLY A 140 1.13 -3.79 24.71
C GLY A 140 1.71 -2.41 24.42
N LEU A 141 2.00 -2.05 23.16
CA LEU A 141 2.38 -0.69 22.81
C LEU A 141 1.16 0.24 22.93
N GLY A 142 1.23 1.19 23.87
CA GLY A 142 0.28 2.29 23.95
C GLY A 142 0.49 3.34 22.86
N GLU A 143 -0.58 4.01 22.46
CA GLU A 143 -0.49 5.11 21.51
C GLU A 143 -0.01 6.40 22.20
N SER A 144 1.04 7.00 21.67
CA SER A 144 1.41 8.38 21.98
C SER A 144 1.65 9.13 20.66
N ILE A 145 0.88 10.19 20.43
CA ILE A 145 0.93 10.95 19.17
C ILE A 145 2.19 11.82 19.18
N GLY A 146 3.27 11.32 18.59
CA GLY A 146 4.46 12.10 18.26
C GLY A 146 4.35 12.67 16.84
N ARG A 147 4.06 13.97 16.68
CA ARG A 147 4.19 14.65 15.37
C ARG A 147 5.67 14.74 15.01
N LYS A 148 6.17 13.87 14.13
CA LYS A 148 7.47 14.07 13.49
C LYS A 148 7.27 14.66 12.09
N ARG A 149 7.71 15.91 11.89
CA ARG A 149 7.75 16.53 10.56
C ARG A 149 8.60 15.65 9.64
N ARG A 150 8.13 15.42 8.40
CA ARG A 150 8.97 14.83 7.34
C ARG A 150 10.25 15.68 7.23
N PRO A 151 11.45 15.10 7.14
CA PRO A 151 12.62 15.88 6.75
C PRO A 151 12.37 16.42 5.34
N ASP A 152 12.55 17.71 5.13
CA ASP A 152 12.51 18.31 3.79
C ASP A 152 13.45 17.54 2.87
N SER A 153 12.97 17.21 1.68
CA SER A 153 13.71 16.56 0.59
C SER A 153 14.77 17.51 0.03
N HIS A 154 15.83 17.78 0.79
CA HIS A 154 17.02 18.48 0.35
C HIS A 154 18.25 17.59 0.52
N LEU A 155 18.24 16.44 -0.17
CA LEU A 155 19.47 15.80 -0.61
C LEU A 155 19.88 16.46 -1.94
N ARG A 156 20.41 17.69 -1.86
CA ARG A 156 21.28 18.22 -2.91
C ARG A 156 22.63 17.52 -2.74
N THR A 157 22.95 16.65 -3.67
CA THR A 157 24.29 16.08 -3.84
C THR A 157 25.32 17.21 -3.97
N PRO A 158 26.43 17.21 -3.22
CA PRO A 158 27.49 18.18 -3.47
C PRO A 158 28.28 17.73 -4.70
N SER A 159 28.18 18.49 -5.79
CA SER A 159 29.07 18.35 -6.94
C SER A 159 30.49 18.73 -6.52
N ARG A 160 31.34 17.72 -6.31
CA ARG A 160 32.80 17.92 -6.29
C ARG A 160 33.25 18.20 -7.72
N ARG A 161 33.68 19.43 -7.98
CA ARG A 161 34.56 19.75 -9.10
C ARG A 161 35.97 19.28 -8.74
N TYR A 162 36.56 18.48 -9.60
CA TYR A 162 37.99 18.52 -9.91
C TYR A 162 38.12 18.99 -11.35
#